data_AF-A0A6I4QI30-F1
#
_entry.id   AF-A0A6I4QI30-F1
#
_cell.length_a   1.000
_cell.length_b   1.000
_cell.length_c   1.000
_cell.angle_alpha   90.00
_cell.angle_beta   90.00
_cell.angle_gamma   90.00
#
_symmetry.space_group_name_H-M   'P 1'
#
loop_
_entity.id
_entity.type
_entity.pdbx_description
1 polymer ?
#
loop_
_entity_poly.entity_id
_entity_poly.type
_entity_poly.pdbx_seq_one_letter_code
_entity_poly.pdbx_strand_id
1 'polypeptide(L)'
;MTKLNWRKFPDEVPKSSAAIIIRKRYDGDELFYEHAFYDTAKKQFYRQTHNHYRGWFDEYLNENEVAKITHWIYADELPLPEE
;
A
#
# COMPACT_ATOMS: atom_id res chain seq x y z
N MET A 1 -5.09 -10.34 -21.31
CA MET A 1 -5.27 -9.58 -20.06
C MET A 1 -4.83 -10.47 -18.91
N THR A 2 -3.68 -10.21 -18.31
CA THR A 2 -3.15 -11.03 -17.21
C THR A 2 -4.02 -10.81 -15.98
N LYS A 3 -4.57 -11.88 -15.42
CA LYS A 3 -5.38 -11.80 -14.20
C LYS A 3 -4.45 -11.50 -13.02
N LEU A 4 -4.67 -10.36 -12.37
CA LEU A 4 -3.90 -9.94 -11.19
C LEU A 4 -4.39 -10.69 -9.94
N ASN A 5 -3.44 -11.12 -9.10
CA ASN A 5 -3.71 -11.83 -7.84
C ASN A 5 -4.01 -10.84 -6.70
N TRP A 6 -5.07 -10.06 -6.84
CA TRP A 6 -5.55 -9.19 -5.76
C TRP A 6 -6.01 -10.00 -4.56
N ARG A 7 -5.63 -9.53 -3.38
CA ARG A 7 -6.05 -10.09 -2.09
C ARG A 7 -6.86 -9.07 -1.33
N LYS A 8 -7.84 -9.53 -0.56
CA LYS A 8 -8.78 -8.65 0.15
C LYS A 8 -8.30 -8.41 1.57
N PHE A 9 -8.30 -7.15 2.02
CA PHE A 9 -8.01 -6.80 3.41
C PHE A 9 -9.31 -6.44 4.15
N PRO A 10 -9.49 -6.81 5.44
CA PRO A 10 -8.54 -7.47 6.35
C PRO A 10 -8.50 -9.00 6.28
N ASP A 11 -9.27 -9.61 5.38
CA ASP A 11 -9.42 -11.07 5.27
C ASP A 11 -8.07 -11.80 5.03
N GLU A 12 -7.22 -11.21 4.19
CA GLU A 12 -5.87 -11.68 3.87
C GLU A 12 -4.86 -10.59 4.23
N VAL A 13 -3.86 -10.95 5.04
CA VAL A 13 -2.81 -10.03 5.50
C VAL A 13 -1.49 -10.38 4.80
N PRO A 14 -0.68 -9.39 4.38
CA PRO A 14 0.60 -9.68 3.74
C PRO A 14 1.55 -10.47 4.64
N LYS A 15 2.25 -11.43 4.06
CA LYS A 15 3.27 -12.25 4.74
C LYS A 15 4.70 -11.75 4.53
N SER A 16 4.89 -10.75 3.67
CA SER A 16 6.18 -10.14 3.37
C SER A 16 6.01 -8.63 3.17
N SER A 17 7.11 -7.90 3.22
CA SER A 17 7.13 -6.43 3.13
C SER A 17 6.97 -5.86 1.71
N ALA A 18 6.91 -6.73 0.70
CA ALA A 18 6.79 -6.34 -0.70
C ALA A 18 5.33 -6.12 -1.17
N ALA A 19 4.37 -5.98 -0.26
CA ALA A 19 2.99 -5.73 -0.61
C ALA A 19 2.77 -4.27 -1.02
N ILE A 20 2.25 -4.08 -2.22
CA ILE A 20 1.74 -2.80 -2.71
C ILE A 20 0.25 -2.74 -2.38
N ILE A 21 -0.13 -1.67 -1.70
CA ILE A 21 -1.49 -1.47 -1.24
C ILE A 21 -2.05 -0.28 -1.97
N ILE A 22 -3.22 -0.46 -2.60
CA ILE A 22 -3.92 0.64 -3.23
C ILE A 22 -4.99 1.14 -2.26
N ARG A 23 -4.74 2.30 -1.66
CA ARG A 23 -5.78 3.01 -0.89
C ARG A 23 -6.50 4.01 -1.77
N LYS A 24 -7.82 4.12 -1.58
CA LYS A 24 -8.60 5.24 -2.12
C LYS A 24 -8.46 6.41 -1.14
N ARG A 25 -7.84 7.50 -1.57
CA ARG A 25 -7.82 8.77 -0.83
C ARG A 25 -8.61 9.80 -1.62
N TYR A 26 -9.46 10.55 -0.94
CA TYR A 26 -10.06 11.76 -1.49
C TYR A 26 -9.31 12.97 -0.93
N ASP A 27 -8.91 13.89 -1.80
CA ASP A 27 -8.43 15.22 -1.42
C ASP A 27 -9.30 16.25 -2.16
N GLY A 28 -10.22 16.88 -1.44
CA GLY A 28 -11.37 17.56 -2.07
C GLY A 28 -12.22 16.57 -2.89
N ASP A 29 -12.45 16.91 -4.16
CA ASP A 29 -13.22 16.08 -5.11
C ASP A 29 -12.34 15.12 -5.92
N GLU A 30 -11.02 15.11 -5.72
CA GLU A 30 -10.09 14.29 -6.50
C GLU A 30 -9.77 12.96 -5.81
N LEU A 31 -9.80 11.88 -6.60
CA LEU A 31 -9.45 10.52 -6.18
C LEU A 31 -7.98 10.24 -6.45
N PHE A 32 -7.24 9.95 -5.38
CA PHE A 32 -5.84 9.54 -5.45
C PHE A 32 -5.66 8.08 -5.05
N TYR A 33 -4.71 7.44 -5.72
CA TYR A 33 -4.19 6.13 -5.36
C TYR A 33 -2.79 6.32 -4.77
N GLU A 34 -2.61 5.86 -3.54
CA GLU A 34 -1.32 5.92 -2.85
C GLU A 34 -0.87 4.51 -2.51
N HIS A 35 0.43 4.25 -2.65
CA HIS A 35 1.05 3.00 -2.27
C HIS A 35 1.44 3.04 -0.80
N ALA A 36 1.20 1.94 -0.10
CA ALA A 36 1.76 1.67 1.21
C ALA A 36 2.45 0.31 1.19
N PHE A 37 3.39 0.13 2.12
CA PHE A 37 4.16 -1.07 2.38
C PHE A 37 3.65 -1.74 3.66
N TYR A 38 4.02 -3.01 3.88
CA TYR A 38 3.68 -3.74 5.09
C TYR A 38 4.93 -4.09 5.90
N ASP A 39 4.96 -3.69 7.16
CA ASP A 39 5.98 -4.12 8.11
C ASP A 39 5.50 -5.41 8.78
N THR A 40 6.10 -6.54 8.42
CA THR A 40 5.73 -7.85 8.97
C THR A 40 6.12 -8.02 10.43
N ALA A 41 7.16 -7.33 10.91
CA ALA A 41 7.60 -7.41 12.29
C ALA A 41 6.62 -6.67 13.22
N LYS A 42 6.12 -5.51 12.79
CA LYS A 42 5.11 -4.73 13.53
C LYS A 42 3.67 -5.08 13.17
N LYS A 43 3.48 -5.89 12.12
CA LYS A 43 2.18 -6.22 11.52
C LYS A 43 1.37 -4.98 11.13
N GLN A 44 2.04 -3.94 10.63
CA GLN A 44 1.43 -2.64 10.38
C GLN A 44 1.82 -2.07 9.02
N PHE A 45 0.90 -1.33 8.41
CA PHE A 45 1.16 -0.64 7.15
C PHE A 45 1.90 0.67 7.38
N TYR A 46 2.78 1.02 6.46
CA TYR A 46 3.49 2.30 6.46
C TYR A 46 3.65 2.83 5.04
N ARG A 47 3.86 4.13 4.91
CA ARG A 47 4.27 4.78 3.67
C ARG A 47 5.65 5.38 3.83
N GLN A 48 6.38 5.48 2.73
CA GLN A 48 7.61 6.26 2.70
C GLN A 48 7.27 7.70 2.37
N THR A 49 7.52 8.59 3.33
CA THR A 49 7.28 10.02 3.19
C THR A 49 8.63 10.74 3.09
N HIS A 50 8.73 11.72 2.19
CA HIS A 50 9.86 12.62 2.13
C HIS A 50 9.46 14.00 2.64
N ASN A 51 10.25 14.57 3.56
CA ASN A 51 10.13 15.99 3.90
C ASN A 51 11.50 16.67 3.90
N HIS A 52 11.50 17.99 3.67
CA HIS A 52 12.73 18.78 3.56
C HIS A 52 13.60 18.80 4.84
N TYR A 53 13.06 18.46 6.00
CA TYR A 53 13.76 18.53 7.29
C TYR A 53 14.34 17.19 7.76
N ARG A 54 13.75 16.07 7.34
CA ARG A 54 14.04 14.72 7.83
C ARG A 54 14.44 13.76 6.71
N GLY A 55 14.36 14.18 5.45
CA GLY A 55 14.58 13.28 4.31
C GLY A 55 13.47 12.24 4.21
N TRP A 56 13.83 11.03 3.76
CA TRP A 56 12.90 9.90 3.67
C TRP A 56 12.73 9.24 5.04
N PHE A 57 11.48 8.99 5.43
CA PHE A 57 11.14 8.26 6.65
C PHE A 57 9.89 7.41 6.47
N ASP A 58 9.78 6.36 7.28
CA ASP A 58 8.61 5.49 7.32
C ASP A 58 7.55 6.09 8.24
N GLU A 59 6.37 6.34 7.68
CA GLU A 59 5.20 6.85 8.38
C GLU A 59 4.15 5.74 8.46
N TYR A 60 3.99 5.17 9.66
CA TYR A 60 3.01 4.11 9.89
C TYR A 60 1.58 4.66 9.81
N LEU A 61 0.73 3.95 9.08
CA LEU A 61 -0.67 4.30 8.90
C LEU A 61 -1.43 4.13 10.23
N ASN A 62 -2.29 5.09 10.53
CA ASN A 62 -3.19 4.97 11.67
C ASN A 62 -4.44 4.13 11.34
N GLU A 63 -5.24 3.78 12.34
CA GLU A 63 -6.41 2.91 12.18
C GLU A 63 -7.42 3.42 11.13
N ASN A 64 -7.64 4.73 11.06
CA ASN A 64 -8.56 5.33 10.08
C ASN A 64 -8.03 5.21 8.64
N GLU A 65 -6.72 5.20 8.46
CA GLU A 65 -6.08 4.99 7.16
C GLU A 65 -6.10 3.51 6.78
N VAL A 66 -5.85 2.62 7.73
CA VAL A 66 -5.90 1.16 7.52
C VAL A 66 -7.32 0.72 7.14
N ALA A 67 -8.35 1.31 7.75
CA ALA A 67 -9.76 1.03 7.42
C ALA A 67 -10.14 1.38 5.96
N LYS A 68 -9.34 2.19 5.27
CA LYS A 68 -9.56 2.57 3.86
C LYS A 68 -8.88 1.61 2.87
N ILE A 69 -8.13 0.63 3.36
CA ILE A 69 -7.49 -0.38 2.54
C ILE A 69 -8.52 -1.44 2.18
N THR A 70 -8.70 -1.68 0.88
CA THR A 70 -9.63 -2.70 0.39
C THR A 70 -8.90 -3.91 -0.18
N HIS A 71 -7.80 -3.68 -0.90
CA HIS A 71 -7.06 -4.73 -1.59
C HIS A 71 -5.55 -4.45 -1.60
N TRP A 72 -4.77 -5.50 -1.76
CA TRP A 72 -3.32 -5.46 -1.91
C TRP A 72 -2.83 -6.55 -2.88
N ILE A 73 -1.60 -6.38 -3.38
CA ILE A 73 -0.92 -7.32 -4.27
C ILE A 73 0.58 -7.30 -3.98
N TYR A 74 1.31 -8.38 -4.24
CA TYR A 74 2.77 -8.31 -4.16
C TYR A 74 3.36 -7.59 -5.38
N ALA A 75 4.46 -6.86 -5.17
CA ALA A 75 5.11 -6.10 -6.24
C ALA A 75 5.59 -6.99 -7.40
N ASP A 76 6.01 -8.22 -7.12
CA ASP A 76 6.46 -9.22 -8.10
C ASP A 76 5.30 -9.88 -8.88
N GLU A 77 4.05 -9.67 -8.45
CA GLU A 77 2.85 -10.11 -9.17
C GLU A 77 2.30 -9.04 -10.12
N LEU A 78 2.88 -7.83 -10.12
CA LEU A 78 2.55 -6.81 -11.10
C LEU A 78 3.13 -7.16 -12.47
N PRO A 79 2.37 -6.95 -13.56
CA PRO A 79 2.88 -7.17 -14.89
C PRO A 79 4.01 -6.17 -15.16
N LEU A 80 5.10 -6.67 -15.71
CA LEU A 80 6.15 -5.81 -16.23
C LEU A 80 5.61 -5.06 -17.46
N PRO A 81 6.13 -3.84 -17.75
CA PRO A 81 5.85 -3.18 -19.02
C PRO A 81 6.20 -4.11 -20.18
N GLU A 82 5.36 -4.12 -21.22
CA GLU A 82 5.72 -4.75 -22.49
C GLU A 82 6.90 -3.95 -23.11
N GLU A 83 7.92 -4.65 -23.62
CA GLU A 83 9.05 -4.03 -24.33
C GLU A 83 8.64 -3.29 -25.61
#